data_AF-A0A1J4U5Z3-F1
#
_entry.id   AF-A0A1J4U5Z3-F1
#
_cell.length_a   1.000
_cell.length_b   1.000
_cell.length_c   1.000
_cell.angle_alpha   90.00
_cell.angle_beta   90.00
_cell.angle_gamma   90.00
#
_symmetry.space_group_name_H-M   'P 1'
#
loop_
_entity.id
_entity.type
_entity.pdbx_description
1 polymer ?
#
loop_
_entity_poly.entity_id
_entity_poly.type
_entity_poly.pdbx_seq_one_letter_code
_entity_poly.pdbx_strand_id
1 'polypeptide(L)'
;MNFRLFKQTNYEKSNSTTTIKIPISDEARRLTSLLLKSKIEEERQTLGDGLLDELADLAKIDIVNLKISETKQYHKKRNGKVAMKRYGYYKPGNKYIYISNRTAVRGQILAPKTFLDTLLHEWTHHYDYQKLGLNSIHSAGFYARLKDIKEKLGYFVY
;
A
#
# COMPACT_ATOMS: atom_id res chain seq x y z
N MET A 1 21.13 -12.99 -38.39
CA MET A 1 20.75 -11.81 -37.56
C MET A 1 20.66 -12.26 -36.11
N ASN A 2 21.58 -11.80 -35.25
CA ASN A 2 21.56 -12.09 -33.82
C ASN A 2 20.52 -11.20 -33.13
N PHE A 3 19.32 -11.72 -32.86
CA PHE A 3 18.37 -11.09 -31.94
C PHE A 3 18.90 -11.27 -30.51
N ARG A 4 19.72 -10.33 -30.04
CA ARG A 4 19.90 -10.14 -28.58
C ARG A 4 18.60 -9.57 -28.04
N LEU A 5 17.71 -10.44 -27.53
CA LEU A 5 16.66 -10.00 -26.61
C LEU A 5 17.35 -9.43 -25.37
N PHE A 6 17.48 -8.11 -25.30
CA PHE A 6 17.91 -7.44 -24.08
C PHE A 6 16.84 -7.71 -23.01
N LYS A 7 17.20 -8.52 -22.01
CA LYS A 7 16.33 -8.77 -20.86
C LYS A 7 16.29 -7.47 -20.04
N GLN A 8 15.14 -6.81 -20.07
CA GLN A 8 14.90 -5.61 -19.27
C GLN A 8 15.15 -5.91 -17.78
N THR A 9 15.88 -5.03 -17.11
CA THR A 9 16.17 -5.15 -15.67
C THR A 9 14.91 -4.93 -14.84
N ASN A 10 14.93 -5.39 -13.57
CA ASN A 10 13.82 -5.13 -12.64
C ASN A 10 13.55 -3.63 -12.47
N TYR A 11 14.60 -2.80 -12.45
CA TYR A 11 14.46 -1.35 -12.34
C TYR A 11 13.74 -0.76 -13.55
N GLU A 12 14.21 -1.07 -14.76
CA GLU A 12 13.61 -0.55 -15.99
C GLU A 12 12.14 -0.99 -16.12
N LYS A 13 11.83 -2.26 -15.82
CA LYS A 13 10.45 -2.78 -15.86
C LYS A 13 9.55 -2.10 -14.84
N SER A 14 10.04 -1.90 -13.62
CA SER A 14 9.32 -1.17 -12.57
C SER A 14 9.11 0.30 -12.97
N ASN A 15 10.11 0.93 -13.58
CA ASN A 15 10.04 2.33 -13.98
C ASN A 15 9.09 2.59 -15.16
N SER A 16 9.03 1.67 -16.13
CA SER A 16 8.20 1.81 -17.34
C SER A 16 6.72 1.44 -17.12
N THR A 17 6.41 0.66 -16.08
CA THR A 17 5.03 0.29 -15.77
C THR A 17 4.41 1.35 -14.87
N THR A 18 3.44 2.12 -15.33
CA THR A 18 2.96 3.30 -14.58
C THR A 18 1.54 3.19 -14.06
N THR A 19 0.80 2.14 -14.44
CA THR A 19 -0.62 1.97 -14.12
C THR A 19 -0.92 0.59 -13.53
N ILE A 20 -1.95 0.54 -12.68
CA ILE A 20 -2.55 -0.68 -12.15
C ILE A 20 -3.71 -1.07 -13.05
N LYS A 21 -3.58 -2.21 -13.72
CA LYS A 21 -4.54 -2.68 -14.72
C LYS A 21 -5.68 -3.48 -14.08
N ILE A 22 -6.54 -2.80 -13.34
CA ILE A 22 -7.77 -3.36 -12.76
C ILE A 22 -8.94 -2.39 -13.00
N PRO A 23 -10.16 -2.89 -13.26
CA PRO A 23 -11.37 -2.09 -13.12
C PRO A 23 -11.63 -1.84 -11.62
N ILE A 24 -12.00 -0.62 -11.24
CA ILE A 24 -12.36 -0.32 -9.84
C ILE A 24 -13.88 -0.40 -9.68
N SER A 25 -14.31 -1.15 -8.67
CA SER A 25 -15.71 -1.27 -8.28
C SER A 25 -16.19 -0.09 -7.43
N ASP A 26 -17.51 0.09 -7.35
CA ASP A 26 -18.12 1.05 -6.45
C ASP A 26 -17.86 0.71 -4.98
N GLU A 27 -17.74 -0.59 -4.66
CA GLU A 27 -17.43 -1.05 -3.31
C GLU A 27 -16.03 -0.62 -2.87
N ALA A 28 -15.01 -0.78 -3.73
CA ALA A 28 -13.66 -0.30 -3.43
C ALA A 28 -13.63 1.22 -3.19
N ARG A 29 -14.41 2.00 -3.95
CA ARG A 29 -14.55 3.46 -3.71
C ARG A 29 -15.28 3.75 -2.40
N ARG A 30 -16.35 3.01 -2.08
CA ARG A 30 -17.11 3.14 -0.84
C ARG A 30 -16.22 2.88 0.38
N LEU A 31 -15.48 1.77 0.38
CA LEU A 31 -14.54 1.39 1.44
C LEU A 31 -13.43 2.43 1.61
N THR A 32 -12.90 2.95 0.51
CA THR A 32 -11.92 4.05 0.51
C THR A 32 -12.48 5.29 1.20
N SER A 33 -13.71 5.70 0.87
CA SER A 33 -14.38 6.85 1.48
C SER A 33 -14.62 6.66 2.97
N LEU A 34 -15.00 5.45 3.40
CA LEU A 34 -15.17 5.12 4.82
C LEU A 34 -13.82 5.14 5.56
N LEU A 35 -12.76 4.59 4.99
CA LEU A 35 -11.42 4.64 5.57
C LEU A 35 -10.92 6.08 5.76
N LEU A 36 -11.21 7.00 4.84
CA LEU A 36 -10.87 8.42 4.95
C LEU A 36 -11.63 9.14 6.09
N LYS A 37 -12.75 8.58 6.53
CA LYS A 37 -13.55 9.08 7.67
C LYS A 37 -13.27 8.34 8.98
N SER A 38 -12.67 7.15 8.90
CA SER A 38 -12.43 6.26 10.03
C SER A 38 -11.51 6.85 11.10
N LYS A 39 -11.86 6.67 12.37
CA LYS A 39 -11.08 7.20 13.50
C LYS A 39 -10.69 6.15 14.53
N ILE A 40 -11.25 4.96 14.44
CA ILE A 40 -11.02 3.87 15.39
C ILE A 40 -10.32 2.70 14.73
N GLU A 41 -9.61 1.91 15.51
CA GLU A 41 -8.68 0.88 15.01
C GLU A 41 -9.43 -0.33 14.46
N GLU A 42 -10.46 -0.79 15.19
CA GLU A 42 -11.31 -1.91 14.80
C GLU A 42 -12.01 -1.66 13.47
N GLU A 43 -12.59 -0.46 13.29
CA GLU A 43 -13.18 -0.03 12.02
C GLU A 43 -12.15 -0.05 10.88
N ARG A 44 -10.91 0.42 11.13
CA ARG A 44 -9.84 0.38 10.12
C ARG A 44 -9.40 -1.02 9.75
N GLN A 45 -9.43 -1.96 10.70
CA GLN A 45 -9.10 -3.35 10.43
C GLN A 45 -10.15 -3.93 9.48
N THR A 46 -11.42 -3.86 9.85
CA THR A 46 -12.53 -4.38 9.04
C THR A 46 -12.61 -3.73 7.66
N LEU A 47 -12.54 -2.39 7.58
CA LEU A 47 -12.58 -1.68 6.30
C LEU A 47 -11.31 -1.90 5.46
N GLY A 48 -10.16 -2.02 6.12
CA GLY A 48 -8.87 -2.29 5.49
C GLY A 48 -8.83 -3.68 4.87
N ASP A 49 -9.28 -4.70 5.61
CA ASP A 49 -9.42 -6.07 5.12
C ASP A 49 -10.35 -6.10 3.90
N GLY A 50 -11.56 -5.53 4.01
CA GLY A 50 -12.51 -5.49 2.89
C GLY A 50 -11.96 -4.78 1.65
N LEU A 51 -11.21 -3.68 1.82
CA LEU A 51 -10.61 -2.98 0.68
C LEU A 51 -9.51 -3.82 0.02
N LEU A 52 -8.68 -4.50 0.81
CA LEU A 52 -7.61 -5.33 0.28
C LEU A 52 -8.15 -6.57 -0.44
N ASP A 53 -9.20 -7.19 0.08
CA ASP A 53 -9.89 -8.33 -0.53
C ASP A 53 -10.49 -7.94 -1.88
N GLU A 54 -11.28 -6.86 -1.91
CA GLU A 54 -11.88 -6.33 -3.14
C GLU A 54 -10.81 -6.01 -4.19
N LEU A 55 -9.72 -5.35 -3.79
CA LEU A 55 -8.62 -5.02 -4.71
C LEU A 55 -7.87 -6.27 -5.20
N ALA A 56 -7.69 -7.29 -4.35
CA ALA A 56 -7.06 -8.56 -4.72
C ALA A 56 -7.92 -9.32 -5.75
N ASP A 57 -9.23 -9.37 -5.54
CA ASP A 57 -10.19 -10.00 -6.45
C ASP A 57 -10.21 -9.30 -7.82
N LEU A 58 -10.30 -7.97 -7.83
CA LEU A 58 -10.25 -7.17 -9.07
C LEU A 58 -8.91 -7.36 -9.81
N ALA A 59 -7.81 -7.53 -9.07
CA ALA A 59 -6.50 -7.81 -9.63
C ALA A 59 -6.30 -9.28 -10.03
N LYS A 60 -7.17 -10.19 -9.58
CA LYS A 60 -7.01 -11.65 -9.69
C LYS A 60 -5.65 -12.10 -9.15
N ILE A 61 -5.35 -11.67 -7.94
CA ILE A 61 -4.17 -12.06 -7.17
C ILE A 61 -4.60 -12.62 -5.81
N ASP A 62 -3.71 -13.36 -5.17
CA ASP A 62 -4.01 -13.93 -3.86
C ASP A 62 -4.24 -12.84 -2.82
N ILE A 63 -5.18 -13.08 -1.89
CA ILE A 63 -5.48 -12.16 -0.79
C ILE A 63 -4.24 -11.89 0.07
N VAL A 64 -4.12 -10.64 0.53
CA VAL A 64 -3.07 -10.17 1.42
C VAL A 64 -3.64 -9.92 2.82
N ASN A 65 -3.06 -10.56 3.83
CA ASN A 65 -3.49 -10.40 5.21
C ASN A 65 -3.02 -9.06 5.77
N LEU A 66 -3.91 -8.33 6.44
CA LEU A 66 -3.58 -7.08 7.12
C LEU A 66 -3.56 -7.26 8.64
N LYS A 67 -2.53 -6.71 9.27
CA LYS A 67 -2.50 -6.51 10.72
C LYS A 67 -2.29 -5.04 11.03
N ILE A 68 -3.27 -4.47 11.70
CA ILE A 68 -3.15 -3.14 12.29
C ILE A 68 -2.71 -3.28 13.74
N SER A 69 -1.65 -2.58 14.10
CA SER A 69 -1.07 -2.62 15.44
C SER A 69 -1.46 -1.42 16.27
N GLU A 70 -1.86 -1.73 17.50
CA GLU A 70 -2.19 -0.79 18.57
C GLU A 70 -0.96 -0.35 19.36
N THR A 71 0.20 -0.95 19.09
CA THR A 71 1.45 -0.57 19.76
C THR A 71 2.00 0.72 19.16
N LYS A 72 2.68 1.51 20.00
CA LYS A 72 3.41 2.69 19.50
C LYS A 72 4.38 2.25 18.41
N GLN A 73 4.40 2.99 17.32
CA GLN A 73 5.36 2.78 16.25
C GLN A 73 6.79 2.70 16.80
N TYR A 74 7.51 1.65 16.40
CA TYR A 74 8.92 1.49 16.71
C TYR A 74 9.71 2.68 16.15
N HIS A 75 10.51 3.32 16.98
CA HIS A 75 11.36 4.43 16.58
C HIS A 75 12.72 4.35 17.27
N LYS A 76 13.78 4.70 16.54
CA LYS A 76 15.10 4.99 17.11
C LYS A 76 15.25 6.51 17.23
N LYS A 77 15.72 6.97 18.39
CA LYS A 77 16.08 8.37 18.62
C LYS A 77 17.55 8.56 18.29
N ARG A 78 17.90 9.58 17.52
CA ARG A 78 19.28 10.07 17.35
C ARG A 78 19.27 11.55 17.72
N ASN A 79 20.10 11.95 18.68
CA ASN A 79 20.15 13.32 19.22
C ASN A 79 18.77 13.88 19.63
N GLY A 80 17.96 13.07 20.33
CA GLY A 80 16.63 13.48 20.80
C GLY A 80 15.54 13.60 19.71
N LYS A 81 15.87 13.41 18.43
CA LYS A 81 14.93 13.48 17.30
C LYS A 81 14.65 12.08 16.72
N VAL A 82 13.41 11.85 16.27
CA VAL A 82 13.02 10.61 15.57
C VAL A 82 13.64 10.64 14.18
N ALA A 83 14.55 9.70 13.89
CA ALA A 83 15.36 9.71 12.67
C ALA A 83 14.69 9.03 11.46
N MET A 84 13.66 8.18 11.66
CA MET A 84 12.92 7.51 10.59
C MET A 84 11.57 7.03 11.12
N LYS A 85 10.51 7.13 10.30
CA LYS A 85 9.17 6.62 10.63
C LYS A 85 8.70 5.72 9.49
N ARG A 86 8.73 4.40 9.71
CA ARG A 86 8.11 3.41 8.82
C ARG A 86 6.74 3.07 9.39
N TYR A 87 5.66 3.50 8.74
CA TYR A 87 4.30 3.26 9.25
C TYR A 87 3.77 1.86 8.91
N GLY A 88 4.30 1.22 7.87
CA GLY A 88 3.93 -0.13 7.52
C GLY A 88 5.02 -0.90 6.77
N TYR A 89 4.74 -2.17 6.55
CA TYR A 89 5.55 -3.03 5.69
C TYR A 89 4.73 -4.16 5.08
N TYR A 90 5.11 -4.54 3.87
CA TYR A 90 4.70 -5.76 3.21
C TYR A 90 5.78 -6.85 3.30
N LYS A 91 5.36 -8.10 3.52
CA LYS A 91 6.19 -9.31 3.47
C LYS A 91 5.69 -10.23 2.35
N PRO A 92 6.40 -10.31 1.19
CA PRO A 92 5.95 -11.09 0.04
C PRO A 92 5.69 -12.56 0.30
N GLY A 93 6.60 -13.24 1.04
CA GLY A 93 6.51 -14.68 1.27
C GLY A 93 5.26 -15.12 2.02
N ASN A 94 4.72 -14.26 2.89
CA ASN A 94 3.55 -14.57 3.72
C ASN A 94 2.30 -13.79 3.30
N LYS A 95 2.38 -13.01 2.22
CA LYS A 95 1.31 -12.09 1.76
C LYS A 95 0.71 -11.32 2.94
N TYR A 96 1.57 -10.55 3.61
CA TYR A 96 1.25 -9.93 4.88
C TYR A 96 1.62 -8.46 4.89
N ILE A 97 0.66 -7.61 5.25
CA ILE A 97 0.82 -6.18 5.49
C ILE A 97 0.70 -5.92 6.98
N TYR A 98 1.63 -5.15 7.51
CA TYR A 98 1.57 -4.63 8.87
C TYR A 98 1.51 -3.11 8.83
N ILE A 99 0.66 -2.50 9.65
CA ILE A 99 0.57 -1.04 9.82
C ILE A 99 0.57 -0.69 11.31
N SER A 100 1.47 0.20 11.72
CA SER A 100 1.40 0.87 13.03
C SER A 100 0.34 1.98 12.97
N ASN A 101 -0.77 1.80 13.67
CA ASN A 101 -1.87 2.77 13.64
C ASN A 101 -1.69 3.94 14.60
N ARG A 102 -0.57 3.98 15.34
CA ARG A 102 -0.28 5.01 16.33
C ARG A 102 1.04 5.70 16.07
N THR A 103 1.03 7.03 16.18
CA THR A 103 2.23 7.87 16.00
C THR A 103 3.33 7.50 17.00
N ALA A 104 4.58 7.49 16.55
CA ALA A 104 5.72 7.07 17.37
C ALA A 104 5.91 7.85 18.67
N VAL A 105 5.65 9.17 18.65
CA VAL A 105 5.97 10.07 19.78
C VAL A 105 4.82 10.13 20.77
N ARG A 106 3.61 10.44 20.31
CA ARG A 106 2.44 10.70 21.17
C ARG A 106 1.51 9.49 21.33
N GLY A 107 1.68 8.44 20.52
CA GLY A 107 0.77 7.28 20.53
C GLY A 107 -0.65 7.61 20.06
N GLN A 108 -0.85 8.76 19.42
CA GLN A 108 -2.13 9.16 18.82
C GLN A 108 -2.42 8.30 17.60
N ILE A 109 -3.70 7.97 17.40
CA ILE A 109 -4.18 7.30 16.19
C ILE A 109 -3.75 8.10 14.95
N LEU A 110 -3.28 7.42 13.91
CA LEU A 110 -2.87 8.05 12.66
C LEU A 110 -4.03 8.80 12.02
N ALA A 111 -3.71 9.92 11.36
CA ALA A 111 -4.69 10.59 10.51
C ALA A 111 -5.22 9.59 9.45
N PRO A 112 -6.53 9.61 9.12
CA PRO A 112 -7.13 8.67 8.18
C PRO A 112 -6.39 8.63 6.84
N LYS A 113 -6.01 9.81 6.33
CA LYS A 113 -5.23 9.98 5.11
C LYS A 113 -3.87 9.27 5.17
N THR A 114 -3.15 9.42 6.30
CA THR A 114 -1.85 8.76 6.52
C THR A 114 -2.00 7.24 6.60
N PHE A 115 -3.06 6.75 7.23
CA PHE A 115 -3.35 5.33 7.29
C PHE A 115 -3.61 4.76 5.88
N LEU A 116 -4.53 5.37 5.13
CA LEU A 116 -4.87 4.92 3.78
C LEU A 116 -3.70 5.04 2.81
N ASP A 117 -2.88 6.09 2.91
CA ASP A 117 -1.63 6.21 2.14
C ASP A 117 -0.69 5.04 2.40
N THR A 118 -0.55 4.64 3.66
CA THR A 118 0.30 3.50 4.05
C THR A 118 -0.28 2.19 3.51
N LEU A 119 -1.60 1.98 3.67
CA LEU A 119 -2.28 0.79 3.19
C LEU A 119 -2.11 0.60 1.67
N LEU A 120 -2.42 1.63 0.88
CA LEU A 120 -2.30 1.57 -0.58
C LEU A 120 -0.85 1.44 -1.05
N HIS A 121 0.11 2.01 -0.31
CA HIS A 121 1.53 1.82 -0.57
C HIS A 121 1.94 0.35 -0.44
N GLU A 122 1.60 -0.28 0.67
CA GLU A 122 1.94 -1.69 0.90
C GLU A 122 1.16 -2.64 -0.02
N TRP A 123 -0.10 -2.32 -0.36
CA TRP A 123 -0.84 -3.08 -1.38
C TRP A 123 -0.23 -2.92 -2.78
N THR A 124 0.32 -1.76 -3.13
CA THR A 124 1.05 -1.59 -4.40
C THR A 124 2.28 -2.50 -4.46
N HIS A 125 2.99 -2.68 -3.34
CA HIS A 125 4.08 -3.67 -3.25
C HIS A 125 3.57 -5.11 -3.46
N HIS A 126 2.39 -5.43 -2.93
CA HIS A 126 1.75 -6.73 -3.14
C HIS A 126 1.36 -6.95 -4.60
N TYR A 127 0.73 -5.96 -5.25
CA TYR A 127 0.39 -6.00 -6.67
C TYR A 127 1.64 -6.16 -7.56
N ASP A 128 2.70 -5.40 -7.29
CA ASP A 128 3.96 -5.50 -8.02
C ASP A 128 4.53 -6.92 -7.97
N TYR A 129 4.49 -7.53 -6.78
CA TYR A 129 5.02 -8.88 -6.58
C TYR A 129 4.14 -9.93 -7.27
N GLN A 130 2.84 -9.95 -6.98
CA GLN A 130 1.92 -10.99 -7.45
C GLN A 130 1.57 -10.84 -8.93
N LYS A 131 1.28 -9.61 -9.39
CA LYS A 131 0.77 -9.36 -10.74
C LYS A 131 1.88 -9.10 -11.74
N LEU A 132 2.89 -8.32 -11.36
CA LEU A 132 3.95 -7.88 -12.27
C LEU A 132 5.22 -8.73 -12.17
N GLY A 133 5.34 -9.59 -11.16
CA GLY A 133 6.53 -10.38 -10.88
C GLY A 133 7.76 -9.51 -10.62
N LEU A 134 7.56 -8.34 -10.00
CA LEU A 134 8.62 -7.38 -9.71
C LEU A 134 9.17 -7.59 -8.30
N ASN A 135 10.47 -7.42 -8.13
CA ASN A 135 11.02 -7.01 -6.84
C ASN A 135 10.66 -5.54 -6.65
N SER A 136 9.62 -5.28 -5.86
CA SER A 136 8.99 -3.96 -5.79
C SER A 136 9.90 -2.93 -5.11
N ILE A 137 10.53 -2.09 -5.94
CA ILE A 137 11.37 -0.97 -5.53
C ILE A 137 10.65 0.35 -5.77
N HIS A 138 10.97 1.37 -4.97
CA HIS A 138 10.41 2.73 -5.07
C HIS A 138 10.97 3.52 -6.27
N SER A 139 10.72 3.04 -7.49
CA SER A 139 11.01 3.75 -8.74
C SER A 139 9.94 4.82 -9.03
N ALA A 140 10.17 5.69 -10.03
CA ALA A 140 9.14 6.63 -10.47
C ALA A 140 7.87 5.90 -10.95
N GLY A 141 8.01 4.75 -11.60
CA GLY A 141 6.89 3.91 -12.01
C GLY A 141 6.10 3.33 -10.84
N PHE A 142 6.75 2.97 -9.72
CA PHE A 142 6.05 2.58 -8.49
C PHE A 142 5.16 3.72 -7.96
N TYR A 143 5.70 4.93 -7.88
CA TYR A 143 4.93 6.09 -7.43
C TYR A 143 3.81 6.45 -8.40
N ALA A 144 4.00 6.24 -9.71
CA ALA A 144 2.95 6.41 -10.71
C ALA A 144 1.82 5.40 -10.52
N ARG A 145 2.13 4.11 -10.27
CA ARG A 145 1.12 3.09 -9.96
C ARG A 145 0.34 3.42 -8.68
N LEU A 146 1.05 3.82 -7.62
CA LEU A 146 0.43 4.25 -6.37
C LEU A 146 -0.49 5.46 -6.56
N LYS A 147 -0.12 6.41 -7.43
CA LYS A 147 -0.97 7.54 -7.78
C LYS A 147 -2.21 7.09 -8.57
N ASP A 148 -2.02 6.26 -9.59
CA ASP A 148 -3.08 5.73 -10.45
C ASP A 148 -4.17 5.00 -9.64
N ILE A 149 -3.80 4.14 -8.68
CA ILE A 149 -4.81 3.49 -7.82
C ILE A 149 -5.55 4.48 -6.93
N LYS A 150 -4.87 5.49 -6.38
CA LYS A 150 -5.52 6.54 -5.58
C LYS A 150 -6.54 7.31 -6.40
N GLU A 151 -6.19 7.72 -7.62
CA GLU A 151 -7.11 8.40 -8.54
C GLU A 151 -8.32 7.53 -8.84
N LYS A 152 -8.10 6.26 -9.17
CA LYS A 152 -9.18 5.31 -9.46
C LYS A 152 -10.07 5.04 -8.25
N LEU A 153 -9.56 5.10 -7.02
CA LEU A 153 -10.35 4.95 -5.81
C LEU A 153 -11.11 6.23 -5.40
N GLY A 154 -10.93 7.35 -6.11
CA GLY A 154 -11.55 8.63 -5.76
C GLY A 154 -10.90 9.31 -4.55
N TYR A 155 -9.68 8.91 -4.19
CA TYR A 155 -8.96 9.39 -3.01
C TYR A 155 -8.81 10.92 -2.94
N PHE A 156 -8.69 11.59 -4.08
CA PHE A 156 -8.45 13.04 -4.16
C PHE A 156 -9.72 13.90 -4.17
N VAL A 157 -10.90 13.28 -4.20
CA VAL A 157 -12.19 13.97 -4.19
C VAL A 157 -12.71 14.20 -2.76
N TYR A 158 -12.03 13.62 -1.76
CA TYR A 158 -12.33 13.73 -0.34
C TYR A 158 -11.81 15.01 0.31
#